data_AF-A0A0C3GR22-F1
#
_entry.id   AF-A0A0C3GR22-F1
#
_cell.length_a   1.000
_cell.length_b   1.000
_cell.length_c   1.000
_cell.angle_alpha   90.00
_cell.angle_beta   90.00
_cell.angle_gamma   90.00
#
_symmetry.space_group_name_H-M   'P 1'
#
loop_
_entity.id
_entity.type
_entity.pdbx_description
1 polymer ?
#
loop_
_entity_poly.entity_id
_entity_poly.type
_entity_poly.pdbx_seq_one_letter_code
_entity_poly.pdbx_strand_id
1 'polypeptide(L)'
;MILEDRQVCSGVTGETNTERYGAKAAEEVAAFQPAHIYALKQVMEHEKINCDFILIRTLEVLFDQAQTDSLDAIYHEKLRSCVGMLDDVGFIGQKYAEQLSGIKEAKAAFSTTTAQLWPY
;
A
#
# COMPACT_ATOMS: atom_id res chain seq x y z
N MET A 1 16.11 -3.32 1.35
CA MET A 1 15.82 -2.14 2.20
C MET A 1 14.74 -2.56 3.18
N ILE A 2 15.17 -3.10 4.33
CA ILE A 2 14.30 -3.59 5.41
C ILE A 2 14.21 -2.47 6.44
N LEU A 3 13.56 -1.38 6.07
CA LEU A 3 12.90 -0.55 7.08
C LEU A 3 11.50 -1.10 7.10
N GLU A 4 11.14 -1.74 8.20
CA GLU A 4 9.80 -2.19 8.59
C GLU A 4 8.67 -1.58 7.74
N ASP A 5 8.41 -2.13 6.54
CA ASP A 5 7.40 -1.62 5.58
C ASP A 5 6.02 -1.56 6.23
N ARG A 6 5.83 -2.43 7.24
CA ARG A 6 4.67 -2.51 8.11
C ARG A 6 4.38 -1.20 8.86
N GLN A 7 5.41 -0.41 9.18
CA GLN A 7 5.22 0.88 9.86
C GLN A 7 4.82 2.00 8.91
N VAL A 8 5.20 1.99 7.64
CA VAL A 8 4.98 3.14 6.74
C VAL A 8 3.62 3.08 6.05
N CYS A 9 3.13 1.88 5.74
CA CYS A 9 2.00 1.70 4.82
C CYS A 9 0.67 1.36 5.50
N SER A 10 0.68 1.04 6.80
CA SER A 10 -0.58 0.90 7.55
C SER A 10 -1.32 2.23 7.50
N GLY A 11 -2.61 2.23 7.13
CA GLY A 11 -3.38 3.47 6.90
C GLY A 11 -3.36 4.47 8.06
N VAL A 12 -3.10 4.01 9.29
CA VAL A 12 -2.89 4.83 10.50
C VAL A 12 -1.63 5.69 10.41
N THR A 13 -0.56 5.19 9.78
CA THR A 13 0.71 5.91 9.74
C THR A 13 0.69 7.06 8.74
N GLY A 14 -0.11 6.98 7.67
CA GLY A 14 -0.30 8.10 6.74
C GLY A 14 -0.81 9.36 7.45
N GLU A 15 -1.71 9.19 8.42
CA GLU A 15 -2.20 10.28 9.28
C GLU A 15 -1.09 10.78 10.22
N THR A 16 -0.43 9.89 10.96
CA THR A 16 0.63 10.30 11.90
C THR A 16 1.84 10.96 11.22
N ASN A 17 2.19 10.57 9.99
CA ASN A 17 3.25 11.21 9.22
C ASN A 17 2.82 12.58 8.69
N THR A 18 1.55 12.74 8.31
CA THR A 18 0.99 14.05 7.93
C THR A 18 1.01 15.02 9.11
N GLU A 19 0.64 14.56 10.30
CA GLU A 19 0.69 15.36 11.53
C GLU A 19 2.11 15.74 11.95
N ARG A 20 3.08 14.83 11.79
CA ARG A 20 4.47 15.04 12.22
C ARG A 20 5.32 15.82 11.22
N TYR A 21 5.11 15.61 9.93
CA TYR A 21 5.99 16.11 8.87
C TYR A 21 5.28 16.95 7.80
N GLY A 22 3.95 17.09 7.88
CA GLY A 22 3.13 17.80 6.91
C GLY A 22 2.72 16.93 5.71
N ALA A 23 1.65 17.36 5.05
CA ALA A 23 1.01 16.60 3.96
C ALA A 23 1.97 16.28 2.80
N LYS A 24 2.83 17.24 2.43
CA LYS A 24 3.76 17.07 1.31
C LYS A 24 4.81 15.99 1.59
N ALA A 25 5.39 15.97 2.80
CA ALA A 25 6.37 14.95 3.17
C ALA A 25 5.72 13.56 3.26
N ALA A 26 4.50 13.48 3.78
CA ALA A 26 3.74 12.23 3.82
C ALA A 26 3.42 11.70 2.42
N GLU A 27 3.06 12.59 1.48
CA GLU A 27 2.83 12.24 0.08
C GLU A 27 4.10 11.73 -0.61
N GLU A 28 5.24 12.41 -0.42
CA GLU A 28 6.53 11.97 -0.97
C GLU A 28 6.92 10.57 -0.48
N VAL A 29 6.74 10.30 0.82
CA VAL A 29 7.00 8.98 1.41
C VAL A 29 6.05 7.93 0.85
N ALA A 30 4.77 8.25 0.66
CA ALA A 30 3.82 7.30 0.14
C ALA A 30 4.00 7.01 -1.36
N ALA A 31 4.42 7.98 -2.15
CA ALA A 31 4.77 7.81 -3.56
C ALA A 31 6.10 7.06 -3.78
N PHE A 32 6.97 7.07 -2.77
CA PHE A 32 8.29 6.45 -2.84
C PHE A 32 8.21 4.94 -3.11
N GLN A 33 7.37 4.20 -2.38
CA GLN A 33 7.32 2.75 -2.47
C GLN A 33 6.89 2.21 -3.86
N PRO A 34 5.78 2.69 -4.47
CA PRO A 34 5.41 2.27 -5.83
C PRO A 34 6.46 2.68 -6.86
N ALA A 35 7.07 3.87 -6.73
CA ALA A 35 8.14 4.30 -7.63
C ALA A 35 9.36 3.36 -7.57
N HIS A 36 9.72 2.87 -6.37
CA HIS A 36 10.85 1.95 -6.20
C HIS A 36 10.62 0.58 -6.82
N ILE A 37 9.39 0.06 -6.79
CA ILE A 37 9.05 -1.22 -7.43
C ILE A 37 9.39 -1.18 -8.92
N TYR A 38 8.98 -0.12 -9.62
CA TYR A 38 9.23 0.02 -11.06
C TYR A 38 10.69 0.37 -11.36
N ALA A 39 11.35 1.18 -10.51
CA ALA A 39 12.77 1.49 -10.67
C ALA A 39 13.64 0.23 -10.53
N LEU A 40 13.36 -0.62 -9.54
CA LEU A 40 14.07 -1.90 -9.36
C LEU A 40 13.90 -2.81 -10.58
N LYS A 41 12.67 -2.90 -11.11
CA LYS A 41 12.40 -3.67 -12.33
C LYS A 41 13.24 -3.17 -13.51
N GLN A 42 13.30 -1.86 -13.72
CA GLN A 42 14.10 -1.27 -14.80
C GLN A 42 15.59 -1.59 -14.66
N VAL A 43 16.14 -1.50 -13.45
CA VAL A 43 17.55 -1.83 -13.18
C VAL A 43 17.82 -3.31 -13.47
N MET A 44 16.96 -4.21 -13.00
CA MET A 44 17.10 -5.65 -13.22
C MET A 44 17.09 -6.00 -14.71
N GLU A 45 16.16 -5.41 -15.48
CA GLU A 45 16.05 -5.63 -16.92
C GLU A 45 17.25 -5.05 -17.69
N HIS A 46 17.70 -3.85 -17.31
CA HIS A 46 18.83 -3.18 -17.95
C HIS A 46 20.16 -3.88 -17.69
N GLU A 47 20.43 -4.24 -16.44
CA GLU A 47 21.67 -4.91 -16.02
C GLU A 47 21.64 -6.42 -16.26
N LYS A 48 20.50 -6.96 -16.70
CA LYS A 48 20.27 -8.40 -16.89
C LYS A 48 20.57 -9.19 -15.62
N ILE A 49 20.11 -8.68 -14.49
CA ILE A 49 20.26 -9.36 -13.20
C ILE A 49 19.49 -10.67 -13.29
N ASN A 50 20.20 -11.77 -13.03
CA ASN A 50 19.57 -13.07 -12.92
C ASN A 50 18.81 -13.10 -11.58
N CYS A 51 17.53 -12.80 -11.62
CA CYS A 51 16.62 -12.90 -10.49
C CYS A 51 15.19 -13.09 -10.99
N ASP A 52 14.38 -13.70 -10.14
CA ASP A 52 12.95 -13.81 -10.35
C ASP A 52 12.25 -12.61 -9.71
N PHE A 53 11.60 -11.80 -10.54
CA PHE A 53 10.84 -10.61 -10.13
C PHE A 53 9.39 -10.74 -10.56
N ILE A 54 8.47 -10.72 -9.60
CA ILE A 54 7.03 -10.90 -9.86
C ILE A 54 6.25 -9.76 -9.24
N LEU A 55 5.47 -9.05 -10.07
CA LEU A 55 4.48 -8.09 -9.59
C LEU A 55 3.21 -8.82 -9.15
N ILE A 56 2.77 -8.54 -7.94
CA ILE A 56 1.57 -9.12 -7.35
C ILE A 56 0.72 -8.03 -6.71
N ARG A 57 -0.56 -8.36 -6.46
CA ARG A 57 -1.41 -7.59 -5.56
C ARG A 57 -1.32 -8.20 -4.17
N THR A 58 -1.01 -7.38 -3.18
CA THR A 58 -1.08 -7.75 -1.76
C THR A 58 -2.41 -7.26 -1.17
N LEU A 59 -2.84 -7.89 -0.08
CA LEU A 59 -4.02 -7.52 0.69
C LEU A 59 -3.62 -7.24 2.13
N GLU A 60 -3.82 -6.00 2.56
CA GLU A 60 -3.69 -5.58 3.95
C GLU A 60 -5.05 -5.63 4.62
N VAL A 61 -5.26 -6.62 5.50
CA VAL A 61 -6.56 -6.87 6.11
C VAL A 61 -6.73 -6.10 7.42
N LEU A 62 -7.87 -5.44 7.56
CA LEU A 62 -8.27 -4.66 8.73
C LEU A 62 -9.26 -5.46 9.59
N PHE A 63 -9.09 -5.40 10.90
CA PHE A 63 -9.92 -6.13 11.88
C PHE A 63 -10.69 -5.20 12.83
N ASP A 64 -10.25 -3.95 12.98
CA ASP A 64 -10.92 -2.95 13.82
C ASP A 64 -11.91 -2.14 12.99
N GLN A 65 -13.16 -2.09 13.44
CA GLN A 65 -14.24 -1.42 12.69
C GLN A 65 -14.08 0.10 12.72
N ALA A 66 -13.72 0.69 13.87
CA ALA A 66 -13.58 2.14 13.99
C ALA A 66 -12.43 2.65 13.11
N GLN A 67 -11.32 1.91 13.09
CA GLN A 67 -10.20 2.15 12.20
C GLN A 67 -10.62 2.02 10.73
N THR A 68 -11.39 0.98 10.39
CA THR A 68 -11.87 0.76 9.03
C THR A 68 -12.74 1.92 8.53
N ASP A 69 -13.69 2.37 9.35
CA ASP A 69 -14.59 3.47 9.00
C ASP A 69 -13.81 4.78 8.80
N SER A 70 -12.80 5.03 9.65
CA SER A 70 -11.91 6.19 9.50
C SER A 70 -11.11 6.13 8.19
N LEU A 71 -10.52 4.97 7.88
CA LEU A 71 -9.70 4.79 6.68
C LEU A 71 -10.52 4.82 5.39
N ASP A 72 -11.75 4.32 5.40
CA ASP A 72 -12.68 4.42 4.27
C ASP A 72 -13.03 5.89 3.97
N ALA A 73 -13.33 6.68 5.01
CA ALA A 73 -13.59 8.10 4.87
C ALA A 73 -12.39 8.85 4.28
N ILE A 74 -11.19 8.61 4.80
CA ILE A 74 -9.94 9.22 4.32
C ILE A 74 -9.65 8.81 2.89
N TYR A 75 -9.81 7.52 2.56
CA TYR A 75 -9.61 7.02 1.21
C TYR A 75 -10.53 7.72 0.21
N HIS A 76 -11.82 7.84 0.53
CA HIS A 76 -12.78 8.53 -0.32
C HIS A 76 -12.60 10.05 -0.38
N GLU A 77 -12.14 10.69 0.69
CA GLU A 77 -11.76 12.10 0.69
C GLU A 77 -10.55 12.34 -0.21
N LYS A 78 -9.48 11.55 -0.04
CA LYS A 78 -8.24 11.70 -0.78
C LYS A 78 -8.38 11.36 -2.26
N LEU A 79 -9.23 10.39 -2.63
CA LEU A 79 -9.60 10.13 -4.03
C LEU A 79 -10.18 11.37 -4.71
N ARG A 80 -10.94 12.20 -3.99
CA ARG A 80 -11.50 13.46 -4.54
C ARG A 80 -10.44 14.54 -4.73
N SER A 81 -9.31 14.44 -4.03
CA SER A 81 -8.20 15.40 -4.10
C SER A 81 -7.11 15.07 -5.13
N CYS A 82 -7.26 14.00 -5.93
CA CYS A 82 -6.30 13.58 -6.97
C CYS A 82 -4.84 13.45 -6.48
N VAL A 83 -4.64 12.80 -5.33
CA VAL A 83 -3.30 12.44 -4.87
C VAL A 83 -2.88 11.14 -5.57
N GLY A 84 -1.90 11.21 -6.48
CA GLY A 84 -1.48 10.08 -7.34
C GLY A 84 -1.03 8.82 -6.61
N MET A 85 -0.82 8.89 -5.29
CA MET A 85 -0.61 7.73 -4.40
C MET A 85 -1.77 6.73 -4.44
N LEU A 86 -3.02 7.19 -4.57
CA LEU A 86 -4.20 6.32 -4.46
C LEU A 86 -4.57 5.61 -5.75
N ASP A 87 -3.97 5.95 -6.88
CA ASP A 87 -4.30 5.34 -8.17
C ASP A 87 -4.01 3.83 -8.20
N ASP A 88 -3.07 3.36 -7.38
CA ASP A 88 -2.72 1.94 -7.25
C ASP A 88 -3.33 1.26 -6.01
N VAL A 89 -3.99 2.02 -5.13
CA VAL A 89 -4.59 1.52 -3.89
C VAL A 89 -6.06 1.21 -4.12
N GLY A 90 -6.47 -0.03 -3.88
CA GLY A 90 -7.87 -0.46 -3.95
C GLY A 90 -8.44 -0.70 -2.56
N PHE A 91 -9.52 -0.02 -2.19
CA PHE A 91 -10.26 -0.33 -0.96
C PHE A 91 -11.29 -1.45 -1.20
N ILE A 92 -11.28 -2.44 -0.31
CA ILE A 92 -12.20 -3.58 -0.30
C ILE A 92 -13.02 -3.51 0.98
N GLY A 93 -14.29 -3.12 0.86
CA GLY A 93 -15.18 -3.06 2.00
C GLY A 93 -15.54 -4.44 2.58
N GLN A 94 -16.11 -4.43 3.79
CA GLN A 94 -16.44 -5.61 4.59
C GLN A 94 -17.14 -6.74 3.83
N LYS A 95 -18.05 -6.39 2.92
CA LYS A 95 -18.81 -7.34 2.11
C LYS A 95 -17.91 -8.35 1.35
N TYR A 96 -16.75 -7.90 0.89
CA TYR A 96 -15.84 -8.72 0.07
C TYR A 96 -14.52 -9.04 0.79
N ALA A 97 -14.27 -8.44 1.96
CA ALA A 97 -13.00 -8.55 2.67
C ALA A 97 -12.64 -10.00 3.00
N GLU A 98 -13.55 -10.78 3.61
CA GLU A 98 -13.28 -12.20 3.91
C GLU A 98 -13.12 -13.04 2.62
N GLN A 99 -13.96 -12.78 1.61
CA GLN A 99 -13.97 -13.57 0.38
C GLN A 99 -12.68 -13.41 -0.41
N LEU A 100 -12.16 -12.19 -0.51
CA LEU A 100 -10.97 -11.88 -1.31
C LEU A 100 -9.68 -12.15 -0.53
N SER A 101 -9.67 -11.95 0.79
CA SER A 101 -8.47 -12.20 1.61
C SER A 101 -8.35 -13.64 2.10
N GLY A 102 -9.46 -14.37 2.21
CA GLY A 102 -9.51 -15.67 2.90
C GLY A 102 -9.38 -15.58 4.42
N ILE A 103 -9.35 -14.37 4.99
CA ILE A 103 -9.20 -14.14 6.43
C ILE A 103 -10.56 -13.92 7.07
N LYS A 104 -10.81 -14.64 8.17
CA LYS A 104 -12.05 -14.51 8.95
C LYS A 104 -12.08 -13.25 9.79
N GLU A 105 -13.29 -12.73 9.97
CA GLU A 105 -13.59 -11.52 10.73
C GLU A 105 -13.02 -10.22 10.14
N ALA A 106 -12.53 -10.29 8.89
CA ALA A 106 -12.03 -9.14 8.15
C ALA A 106 -13.11 -8.06 8.00
N LYS A 107 -12.80 -6.83 8.42
CA LYS A 107 -13.68 -5.66 8.32
C LYS A 107 -13.49 -4.91 7.01
N ALA A 108 -12.28 -4.91 6.48
CA ALA A 108 -11.96 -4.40 5.16
C ALA A 108 -10.58 -4.92 4.74
N ALA A 109 -10.17 -4.62 3.51
CA ALA A 109 -8.80 -4.78 3.08
C ALA A 109 -8.36 -3.65 2.13
N PHE A 110 -7.09 -3.29 2.17
CA PHE A 110 -6.45 -2.51 1.11
C PHE A 110 -5.70 -3.43 0.18
N SER A 111 -5.87 -3.21 -1.12
CA SER A 111 -5.12 -3.87 -2.16
C SER A 111 -4.08 -2.92 -2.72
N THR A 112 -2.83 -3.37 -2.82
CA THR A 112 -1.71 -2.57 -3.32
C THR A 112 -0.82 -3.39 -4.24
N THR A 113 -0.14 -2.75 -5.19
CA THR A 113 0.86 -3.44 -6.02
C THR A 113 2.15 -3.59 -5.22
N THR A 114 2.73 -4.77 -5.26
CA THR A 114 4.00 -5.10 -4.60
C THR A 114 4.81 -6.00 -5.51
N ALA A 115 6.13 -6.02 -5.31
CA ALA A 115 7.02 -6.96 -5.97
C ALA A 115 7.51 -8.03 -5.00
N GLN A 116 7.54 -9.27 -5.46
CA GLN A 116 8.33 -10.33 -4.86
C GLN A 116 9.62 -10.48 -5.67
N LEU A 117 10.74 -10.56 -4.96
CA LEU A 117 12.07 -10.69 -5.54
C LEU A 117 12.83 -11.79 -4.80
N TRP A 118 13.40 -12.72 -5.55
CA TRP A 118 14.28 -13.75 -5.01
C TRP A 118 15.64 -13.67 -5.73
N PRO A 119 16.73 -13.31 -5.03
CA PRO A 119 18.07 -13.62 -5.50
C PRO A 119 18.29 -15.13 -5.33
N TYR A 120 18.91 -15.78 -6.31
CA TYR A 120 19.26 -17.21 -6.23
C TYR A 120 20.05 -17.56 -4.95
#